data_AF-A0AAU0HC22-F1
#
_entry.id   AF-A0AAU0HC22-F1
#
_cell.length_a   1.000
_cell.length_b   1.000
_cell.length_c   1.000
_cell.angle_alpha   90.00
_cell.angle_beta   90.00
_cell.angle_gamma   90.00
#
_symmetry.space_group_name_H-M   'P 1'
#
loop_
_entity.id
_entity.type
_entity.pdbx_description
1 polymer ?
#
loop_
_entity_poly.entity_id
_entity_poly.type
_entity_poly.pdbx_seq_one_letter_code
_entity_poly.pdbx_strand_id
1 'polypeptide(L)'
;MAETLESVAALPRDPRADLRQLALSCLLDLSEMRGDTRTEDGRSLGTFLARRMGTDLTRRWHPDDSYIGRLSRDQILTALTEMGVPMKGLEKAKKADLVPVAARKAQAGGWLPEPLRFAHAPDRTAE
;
A
#
# COMPACT_ATOMS: atom_id res chain seq x y z
N MET A 1 23.93 7.00 15.55
CA MET A 1 22.56 6.50 15.86
C MET A 1 21.89 7.33 16.95
N ALA A 2 22.49 7.50 18.14
CA ALA A 2 21.88 8.32 19.22
C ALA A 2 21.63 9.79 18.81
N GLU A 3 22.64 10.43 18.20
CA GLU A 3 22.57 11.80 17.69
C GLU A 3 21.51 11.99 16.57
N THR A 4 21.33 10.95 15.75
CA THR A 4 20.30 10.90 14.71
C THR A 4 18.89 10.82 15.31
N LEU A 5 18.72 10.05 16.39
CA LEU A 5 17.44 9.92 17.10
C LEU A 5 17.02 11.22 17.79
N GLU A 6 17.98 11.90 18.44
CA GLU A 6 17.75 13.22 19.03
C GLU A 6 17.35 14.27 17.98
N SER A 7 18.06 14.29 16.85
CA SER A 7 17.75 15.20 15.74
C SER A 7 16.34 14.99 15.18
N VAL A 8 15.90 13.73 15.04
CA VAL A 8 14.53 13.41 14.60
C VAL A 8 13.49 13.75 15.68
N ALA A 9 13.83 13.60 16.96
CA ALA A 9 12.96 13.96 18.07
C ALA A 9 12.78 15.49 18.22
N ALA A 10 13.73 16.28 17.73
CA ALA A 10 13.67 17.75 17.73
C ALA A 10 12.83 18.33 16.59
N LEU A 11 12.50 17.56 15.54
CA LEU A 11 11.73 18.05 14.39
C LEU A 11 10.31 18.50 14.77
N PRO A 12 9.75 19.57 14.18
CA PRO A 12 8.34 19.92 14.36
C PRO A 12 7.41 18.77 13.96
N ARG A 13 6.17 18.78 14.45
CA ARG A 13 5.24 17.64 14.33
C ARG A 13 5.04 17.17 12.88
N ASP A 14 4.87 18.10 11.95
CA ASP A 14 4.56 17.76 10.55
C ASP A 14 5.79 17.23 9.79
N PRO A 15 6.97 17.88 9.81
CA PRO A 15 8.21 17.31 9.24
C PRO A 15 8.59 15.95 9.82
N ARG A 16 8.32 15.73 11.12
CA ARG A 16 8.56 14.45 11.78
C ARG A 16 7.61 13.36 11.29
N ALA A 17 6.37 13.71 10.97
CA ALA A 17 5.40 12.80 10.39
C ALA A 17 5.81 12.42 8.96
N ASP A 18 6.25 13.39 8.15
CA ASP A 18 6.72 13.16 6.78
C ASP A 18 7.97 12.27 6.74
N LEU A 19 8.95 12.51 7.62
CA LEU A 19 10.16 11.68 7.70
C LEU A 19 9.85 10.23 8.12
N ARG A 20 8.91 10.05 9.04
CA ARG A 20 8.43 8.71 9.44
C ARG A 20 7.73 8.00 8.29
N GLN A 21 6.92 8.74 7.52
CA GLN A 21 6.25 8.21 6.34
C GLN A 21 7.27 7.79 5.28
N LEU A 22 8.29 8.62 5.03
CA LEU A 22 9.39 8.28 4.11
C LEU A 22 10.17 7.04 4.57
N ALA A 23 10.53 6.97 5.86
CA ALA A 23 11.25 5.82 6.40
C ALA A 23 10.43 4.52 6.29
N LEU A 24 9.11 4.59 6.52
CA LEU A 24 8.21 3.47 6.27
C LEU A 24 8.17 3.10 4.78
N SER A 25 8.05 4.09 3.89
CA SER A 25 8.07 3.87 2.45
C SER A 25 9.38 3.24 1.97
N CYS A 26 10.53 3.61 2.54
CA CYS A 26 11.83 3.00 2.24
C CYS A 26 11.95 1.58 2.79
N LEU A 27 11.40 1.29 3.97
CA LEU A 27 11.28 -0.09 4.49
C LEU A 27 10.37 -0.96 3.62
N LEU A 28 9.42 -0.32 2.93
CA LEU A 28 8.47 -0.95 2.02
C LEU A 28 8.85 -0.74 0.55
N ASP A 29 10.10 -0.38 0.24
CA ASP A 29 10.53 -0.21 -1.13
C ASP A 29 10.53 -1.59 -1.83
N LEU A 30 9.42 -1.86 -2.51
CA LEU A 30 9.14 -3.06 -3.28
C LEU A 30 9.87 -3.06 -4.64
N SER A 31 10.63 -1.99 -4.97
CA SER A 31 11.38 -1.90 -6.23
C SER A 31 12.67 -2.73 -6.20
N GLU A 32 13.24 -2.96 -5.01
CA GLU A 32 14.28 -3.95 -4.78
C GLU A 32 13.65 -5.21 -4.17
N MET A 33 13.59 -6.29 -4.95
CA MET A 33 13.09 -7.59 -4.48
C MET A 33 13.88 -8.07 -3.26
N ARG A 34 13.32 -7.88 -2.06
CA ARG A 34 13.48 -8.77 -0.89
C ARG A 34 12.15 -9.02 -0.18
N GLY A 35 11.07 -9.14 -0.95
CA GLY A 35 9.73 -9.47 -0.46
C GLY A 35 9.46 -10.96 -0.25
N ASP A 36 10.42 -11.83 -0.57
CA ASP A 36 10.20 -13.29 -0.59
C ASP A 36 10.42 -13.95 0.78
N THR A 37 11.13 -13.29 1.71
CA THR A 37 11.24 -13.72 3.11
C THR A 37 10.17 -13.03 3.96
N ARG A 38 8.89 -13.29 3.67
CA ARG A 38 7.76 -12.88 4.51
C ARG A 38 7.80 -13.62 5.85
N THR A 39 8.60 -13.17 6.80
CA THR A 39 8.44 -13.59 8.19
C THR A 39 7.18 -12.94 8.77
N GLU A 40 6.46 -13.68 9.61
CA GLU A 40 5.31 -13.17 10.36
C GLU A 40 5.68 -11.93 11.21
N ASP A 41 6.93 -11.92 11.69
CA ASP A 41 7.52 -10.81 12.45
C ASP A 41 7.62 -9.51 11.65
N GLY A 42 8.00 -9.57 10.36
CA GLY A 42 8.11 -8.39 9.50
C GLY A 42 6.74 -7.72 9.25
N ARG A 43 5.70 -8.53 9.03
CA ARG A 43 4.31 -8.03 8.89
C ARG A 43 3.77 -7.45 10.20
N SER A 44 4.13 -8.04 11.33
CA SER A 44 3.75 -7.56 12.66
C SER A 44 4.39 -6.21 12.98
N LEU A 45 5.68 -6.03 12.66
CA LEU A 45 6.37 -4.75 12.80
C LEU A 45 5.78 -3.68 11.87
N GLY A 46 5.51 -4.02 10.60
CA GLY A 46 4.85 -3.12 9.65
C GLY A 46 3.48 -2.66 10.13
N THR A 47 2.65 -3.58 10.66
CA THR A 47 1.35 -3.27 11.26
C THR A 47 1.49 -2.34 12.46
N PHE A 48 2.42 -2.65 13.37
CA PHE A 48 2.68 -1.86 14.56
C PHE A 48 3.10 -0.43 14.21
N LEU A 49 4.03 -0.26 13.26
CA LEU A 49 4.50 1.03 12.81
C LEU A 49 3.39 1.82 12.10
N ALA A 50 2.67 1.21 11.16
CA ALA A 50 1.58 1.89 10.44
C ALA A 50 0.49 2.40 11.40
N ARG A 51 0.08 1.57 12.37
CA ARG A 51 -0.88 1.97 13.42
C ARG A 51 -0.34 3.09 14.31
N ARG A 52 0.92 2.97 14.77
CA ARG A 52 1.51 3.95 15.70
C ARG A 52 1.78 5.29 15.04
N MET A 53 2.04 5.30 13.74
CA MET A 53 2.31 6.51 12.96
C MET A 53 1.02 7.13 12.39
N GLY A 54 -0.12 6.45 12.51
CA GLY A 54 -1.36 6.89 11.88
C GLY A 54 -1.26 6.92 10.35
N THR A 55 -0.36 6.10 9.78
CA THR A 55 -0.07 6.11 8.36
C THR A 55 -1.11 5.28 7.64
N ASP A 56 -2.08 5.98 7.07
CA ASP A 56 -3.06 5.42 6.16
C ASP A 56 -2.47 5.38 4.74
N LEU A 57 -1.92 4.21 4.34
CA LEU A 57 -1.28 4.09 3.02
C LEU A 57 -2.27 4.21 1.88
N THR A 58 -3.58 4.05 2.11
CA THR A 58 -4.62 4.26 1.08
C THR A 58 -4.56 5.68 0.47
N ARG A 59 -4.05 6.66 1.23
CA ARG A 59 -3.92 8.07 0.81
C ARG A 59 -2.71 8.37 -0.05
N ARG A 60 -1.72 7.49 -0.06
CA ARG A 60 -0.40 7.72 -0.69
C ARG A 60 -0.09 6.66 -1.75
N TRP A 61 -0.71 5.49 -1.64
CA TRP A 61 -0.65 4.44 -2.62
C TRP A 61 -1.47 4.80 -3.87
N HIS A 62 -0.77 5.03 -4.97
CA HIS A 62 -1.35 5.33 -6.27
C HIS A 62 -0.73 4.39 -7.30
N PRO A 63 -1.22 3.15 -7.41
CA PRO A 63 -0.68 2.21 -8.38
C PRO A 63 -1.03 2.71 -9.78
N ASP A 64 -0.07 2.57 -10.69
CA ASP A 64 -0.20 2.94 -12.08
C ASP A 64 -0.35 1.71 -12.97
N ASP A 65 -0.51 1.95 -14.27
CA ASP A 65 -0.59 0.90 -15.29
C ASP A 65 0.65 0.00 -15.28
N SER A 66 1.83 0.54 -14.95
CA SER A 66 3.09 -0.21 -14.86
C SER A 66 3.05 -1.25 -13.74
N TYR A 67 2.57 -0.87 -12.55
CA TYR A 67 2.41 -1.79 -11.43
C TYR A 67 1.35 -2.85 -11.73
N ILE A 68 0.16 -2.42 -12.15
CA ILE A 68 -0.96 -3.34 -12.44
C ILE A 68 -0.60 -4.29 -13.59
N GLY A 69 0.17 -3.81 -14.57
CA GLY A 69 0.69 -4.61 -15.69
C GLY A 69 1.60 -5.76 -15.27
N ARG A 70 2.22 -5.72 -14.08
CA ARG A 70 3.03 -6.83 -13.53
C ARG A 70 2.18 -7.94 -12.93
N LEU A 71 0.94 -7.66 -12.55
CA LEU A 71 0.03 -8.65 -11.98
C LEU A 71 -0.46 -9.66 -13.04
N SER A 72 -0.76 -10.88 -12.64
CA SER A 72 -1.43 -11.85 -13.51
C SER A 72 -2.86 -11.39 -13.85
N ARG A 73 -3.45 -11.94 -14.91
CA ARG A 73 -4.85 -11.64 -15.28
C ARG A 73 -5.80 -11.93 -14.12
N ASP A 74 -5.64 -13.09 -13.47
CA ASP A 74 -6.46 -13.48 -12.32
C ASP A 74 -6.26 -12.54 -11.14
N GLN A 75 -5.02 -12.10 -10.87
CA GLN A 75 -4.76 -11.10 -9.82
C GLN A 75 -5.43 -9.75 -10.11
N ILE A 76 -5.47 -9.31 -11.37
CA ILE A 76 -6.16 -8.08 -11.77
C ILE A 76 -7.67 -8.22 -11.59
N LEU A 77 -8.24 -9.37 -11.96
CA LEU A 77 -9.66 -9.68 -11.78
C LEU A 77 -10.04 -9.73 -10.28
N THR A 78 -9.21 -10.35 -9.45
CA THR A 78 -9.37 -10.34 -7.99
C THR A 78 -9.32 -8.91 -7.44
N ALA A 79 -8.33 -8.11 -7.85
CA ALA A 79 -8.21 -6.72 -7.42
C ALA A 79 -9.45 -5.88 -7.83
N LEU A 80 -9.96 -6.06 -9.05
CA LEU A 80 -11.19 -5.41 -9.52
C LEU A 80 -12.41 -5.81 -8.69
N THR A 81 -12.50 -7.08 -8.30
CA THR A 81 -13.57 -7.58 -7.42
C THR A 81 -13.48 -6.94 -6.04
N GLU A 82 -12.27 -6.86 -5.46
CA GLU A 82 -12.02 -6.21 -4.17
C GLU A 82 -12.36 -4.71 -4.20
N MET A 83 -12.16 -4.07 -5.35
CA MET A 83 -12.56 -2.68 -5.60
C MET A 83 -14.06 -2.51 -5.88
N GLY A 84 -14.86 -3.57 -5.79
CA GLY A 84 -16.31 -3.55 -6.03
C GLY A 84 -16.69 -3.33 -7.49
N VAL A 85 -15.79 -3.61 -8.44
CA VAL A 85 -16.08 -3.50 -9.87
C VAL A 85 -16.90 -4.72 -10.31
N PRO A 86 -18.07 -4.53 -10.97
CA PRO A 86 -18.86 -5.66 -11.43
C PRO A 86 -18.11 -6.43 -12.52
N MET A 87 -17.97 -7.75 -12.32
CA MET A 87 -17.21 -8.63 -13.21
C MET A 87 -17.90 -8.93 -14.55
N LYS A 88 -19.19 -8.61 -14.66
CA LYS A 88 -20.01 -8.88 -15.85
C LYS A 88 -19.41 -8.21 -17.09
N GLY A 89 -18.87 -9.01 -18.00
CA GLY A 89 -18.23 -8.57 -19.25
C GLY A 89 -16.70 -8.41 -19.16
N LEU A 90 -16.12 -8.29 -17.96
CA LEU A 90 -14.67 -8.20 -17.77
C LEU A 90 -13.99 -9.58 -17.76
N GLU A 91 -14.74 -10.64 -17.44
CA GLU A 91 -14.25 -12.03 -17.41
C GLU A 91 -13.58 -12.48 -18.71
N LYS A 92 -14.01 -11.93 -19.86
CA LYS A 92 -13.47 -12.23 -21.20
C LYS A 92 -12.55 -11.14 -21.76
N ALA A 93 -12.46 -9.97 -21.11
CA ALA A 93 -11.64 -8.85 -21.58
C ALA A 93 -10.15 -9.20 -21.52
N LYS A 94 -9.30 -8.69 -22.42
CA LYS A 94 -7.87 -9.04 -22.39
C LYS A 94 -7.18 -8.30 -21.24
N LYS A 95 -6.03 -8.82 -20.78
CA LYS A 95 -5.23 -8.15 -19.73
C LYS A 95 -4.93 -6.69 -20.09
N ALA A 96 -4.62 -6.41 -21.35
CA ALA A 96 -4.38 -5.06 -21.86
C ALA A 96 -5.56 -4.09 -21.62
N ASP A 97 -6.79 -4.59 -21.68
CA ASP A 97 -8.00 -3.81 -21.43
C ASP A 97 -8.29 -3.66 -19.92
N LEU A 98 -7.90 -4.66 -19.13
CA LEU A 98 -8.13 -4.70 -17.68
C LEU A 98 -7.17 -3.78 -16.89
N VAL A 99 -5.92 -3.66 -17.33
CA VAL A 99 -4.87 -2.86 -16.67
C VAL A 99 -5.30 -1.41 -16.44
N PRO A 100 -5.70 -0.62 -17.47
CA PRO A 100 -6.05 0.78 -17.28
C PRO A 100 -7.33 0.95 -16.45
N VAL A 101 -8.27 0.00 -16.52
CA VAL A 101 -9.49 0.01 -15.70
C VAL A 101 -9.16 -0.19 -14.23
N ALA A 102 -8.30 -1.16 -13.93
CA ALA A 102 -7.87 -1.46 -12.57
C ALA A 102 -7.01 -0.35 -11.97
N ALA A 103 -6.07 0.22 -12.73
CA ALA A 103 -5.26 1.35 -12.27
C ALA A 103 -6.14 2.58 -11.92
N ARG A 104 -7.06 2.96 -12.80
CA ARG A 104 -8.00 4.07 -12.54
C ARG A 104 -8.86 3.83 -11.31
N LYS A 105 -9.35 2.60 -11.14
CA LYS A 105 -10.17 2.24 -9.97
C LYS A 105 -9.36 2.22 -8.68
N ALA A 106 -8.14 1.72 -8.72
CA ALA A 106 -7.27 1.66 -7.56
C ALA A 106 -6.88 3.07 -7.08
N GLN A 107 -6.59 3.99 -8.00
CA GLN A 107 -6.32 5.40 -7.69
C GLN A 107 -7.53 6.11 -7.07
N ALA A 108 -8.76 5.78 -7.49
CA ALA A 108 -9.96 6.40 -6.96
C ALA A 108 -10.45 5.78 -5.63
N GLY A 109 -10.15 4.50 -5.39
CA GLY A 109 -10.73 3.72 -4.31
C GLY A 109 -9.81 3.48 -3.11
N GLY A 110 -8.57 3.96 -3.12
CA GLY A 110 -7.61 3.71 -2.03
C GLY A 110 -7.27 2.23 -1.84
N TRP A 111 -7.41 1.42 -2.90
CA TRP A 111 -7.20 -0.03 -2.83
C TRP A 111 -5.74 -0.36 -2.49
N LEU A 112 -5.53 -1.27 -1.54
CA LEU A 112 -4.21 -1.80 -1.21
C LEU A 112 -4.11 -3.29 -1.59
N PRO A 113 -3.04 -3.70 -2.30
CA PRO A 113 -2.78 -5.11 -2.56
C PRO A 113 -2.55 -5.86 -1.23
N GLU A 114 -2.80 -7.16 -1.20
CA GLU A 114 -2.63 -8.01 0.01
C GLU A 114 -1.36 -7.72 0.83
N PRO A 115 -0.16 -7.57 0.23
CA PRO A 115 1.05 -7.28 0.99
C PRO A 115 1.00 -5.99 1.80
N LEU A 116 0.18 -5.00 1.41
CA LEU A 116 0.12 -3.66 2.02
C LEU A 116 -1.11 -3.46 2.91
N ARG A 117 -2.03 -4.43 2.98
CA ARG A 117 -3.28 -4.30 3.75
C ARG A 117 -3.06 -4.04 5.24
N PHE A 118 -1.91 -4.45 5.77
CA PHE A 118 -1.53 -4.19 7.16
C PHE A 118 -1.43 -2.69 7.50
N ALA A 119 -1.25 -1.84 6.49
CA ALA A 119 -1.12 -0.39 6.61
C ALA A 119 -2.40 0.36 6.20
N HIS A 120 -3.52 -0.35 6.09
CA HIS A 120 -4.82 0.27 6.15
C HIS A 120 -5.04 0.74 7.59
N ALA A 121 -5.24 2.04 7.80
CA ALA A 121 -5.62 2.51 9.14
C ALA A 121 -6.97 1.87 9.53
N PRO A 122 -7.12 1.28 10.73
CA PRO A 122 -8.44 0.85 11.17
C PRO A 122 -9.38 2.05 11.21
N ASP A 123 -10.64 1.82 10.84
CA ASP A 123 -11.69 2.80 11.00
C ASP A 123 -11.65 3.35 12.44
N ARG A 124 -11.63 4.68 12.58
CA ARG A 124 -11.59 5.36 13.88
C ARG A 124 -12.95 5.30 14.60
N THR A 125 -13.75 4.27 14.30
CA THR A 125 -15.16 4.09 14.69
C THR A 125 -15.35 3.01 15.74
N ALA A 126 -14.31 2.72 16.52
CA ALA A 126 -14.41 2.00 17.77
C ALA A 126 -13.87 2.92 18.87
N GLU A 127 -14.72 3.86 19.28
CA GLU A 127 -14.67 4.51 20.59
C GLU A 127 -15.27 3.55 21.63
#